data_AF-W1F6T7-F1
#
_entry.id   AF-W1F6T7-F1
#
_cell.length_a   1.000
_cell.length_b   1.000
_cell.length_c   1.000
_cell.angle_alpha   90.00
_cell.angle_beta   90.00
_cell.angle_gamma   90.00
#
_symmetry.space_group_name_H-M   'P 1'
#
loop_
_entity.id
_entity.type
_entity.pdbx_description
1 polymer ?
#
loop_
_entity_poly.entity_id
_entity_poly.type
_entity_poly.pdbx_seq_one_letter_code
_entity_poly.pdbx_strand_id
1 'polypeptide(L)'
;MKNTARPSAGRAPGKGEVGTQTGRTYVGLQNEYNGIIDAASHPQLSLIADSTPNEATRGALTEALQSPSAAAYFDRTASSEARTRGHMSQREFEAFEAGRRYANTDWQQDLQGMEGDNLLRELLRTTALLNWQMNDLKEQIRQGNVIAGQQLALAARQYYGQRLGELSQAMSQGSVR
;
A
#
# COMPACT_ATOMS: atom_id res chain seq x y z
N MET A 1 15.34 -11.82 7.44
CA MET A 1 15.19 -11.02 6.20
C MET A 1 15.87 -9.67 6.39
N LYS A 2 16.97 -9.40 5.67
CA LYS A 2 17.72 -8.13 5.67
C LYS A 2 17.47 -7.31 4.39
N ASN A 3 16.34 -7.53 3.70
CA ASN A 3 16.06 -6.96 2.38
C ASN A 3 15.10 -5.74 2.42
N THR A 4 14.92 -5.14 3.60
CA THR A 4 14.15 -3.90 3.80
C THR A 4 15.04 -2.71 4.13
N ALA A 5 16.37 -2.89 4.09
CA ALA A 5 17.30 -1.79 4.30
C ALA A 5 17.12 -0.76 3.18
N ARG A 6 16.62 0.43 3.54
CA ARG A 6 16.52 1.56 2.61
C ARG A 6 17.88 1.79 1.95
N PRO A 7 17.98 1.71 0.61
CA PRO A 7 19.22 2.06 -0.06
C PRO A 7 19.58 3.51 0.27
N SER A 8 20.80 3.74 0.74
CA SER A 8 21.31 5.09 0.96
C SER A 8 22.13 5.51 -0.26
N ALA A 9 21.78 6.65 -0.87
CA ALA A 9 22.54 7.21 -1.98
C ALA A 9 23.65 8.19 -1.55
N GLY A 10 23.83 8.44 -0.25
CA GLY A 10 24.85 9.38 0.20
C GLY A 10 24.89 9.63 1.70
N ARG A 11 25.93 10.33 2.16
CA ARG A 11 26.06 10.74 3.57
C ARG A 11 25.18 11.93 3.89
N ALA A 12 24.91 12.15 5.18
CA ALA A 12 24.36 13.41 5.66
C ALA A 12 25.44 14.53 5.55
N PRO A 13 25.11 15.71 5.02
CA PRO A 13 26.02 16.86 5.00
C PRO A 13 26.14 17.50 6.39
N GLY A 14 27.33 18.02 6.71
CA GLY A 14 27.59 18.77 7.94
C GLY A 14 26.99 20.17 7.91
N LYS A 15 26.75 20.78 9.08
CA LYS A 15 26.10 22.11 9.20
C LYS A 15 26.77 23.21 8.37
N GLY A 16 28.11 23.20 8.26
CA GLY A 16 28.86 24.17 7.45
C GLY A 16 28.75 23.93 5.94
N GLU A 17 28.49 22.70 5.51
CA GLU A 17 28.40 22.33 4.10
C GLU A 17 27.06 22.73 3.51
N VAL A 18 25.97 22.57 4.27
CA VAL A 18 24.59 22.91 3.87
C VAL A 18 24.43 24.40 3.54
N GLY A 19 25.26 25.28 4.11
CA GLY A 19 25.23 26.72 3.82
C GLY A 19 25.77 27.10 2.44
N THR A 20 26.56 26.23 1.82
CA THR A 20 27.16 26.47 0.49
C THR A 20 26.16 26.18 -0.63
N GLN A 21 26.36 26.79 -1.80
CA GLN A 21 25.52 26.50 -2.98
C GLN A 21 25.54 25.00 -3.33
N THR A 22 26.73 24.40 -3.35
CA THR A 22 26.93 22.97 -3.61
C THR A 22 26.23 22.10 -2.57
N GLY A 23 26.31 22.46 -1.29
CA GLY A 23 25.62 21.70 -0.23
C GLY A 23 24.11 21.80 -0.31
N ARG A 24 23.55 22.97 -0.65
CA ARG A 24 22.11 23.12 -0.90
C ARG A 24 21.65 22.26 -2.08
N THR A 25 22.41 22.25 -3.18
CA THR A 25 22.13 21.39 -4.34
C THR A 25 22.18 19.91 -3.96
N TYR A 26 23.19 19.49 -3.19
CA TYR A 26 23.32 18.12 -2.72
C TYR A 26 22.13 17.70 -1.85
N VAL A 27 21.73 18.52 -0.87
CA VAL A 27 20.55 18.25 -0.02
C VAL A 27 19.28 18.14 -0.87
N GLY A 28 19.10 19.03 -1.86
CA GLY A 28 17.97 18.97 -2.78
C GLY A 28 17.89 17.65 -3.55
N LEU A 29 19.02 17.20 -4.11
CA LEU A 29 19.11 15.91 -4.80
C LEU A 29 18.88 14.72 -3.87
N GLN A 30 19.41 14.79 -2.64
CA GLN A 30 19.22 13.73 -1.65
C GLN A 30 17.76 13.64 -1.20
N ASN A 31 17.06 14.77 -1.04
CA ASN A 31 15.63 14.80 -0.72
C ASN A 31 14.77 14.23 -1.85
N GLU A 32 15.08 14.57 -3.11
CA GLU A 32 14.39 14.02 -4.29
C GLU A 32 14.60 12.51 -4.39
N TYR A 33 15.83 12.03 -4.21
CA TYR A 33 16.13 10.60 -4.15
C TYR A 33 15.34 9.89 -3.04
N ASN A 34 15.35 10.43 -1.82
CA ASN A 34 14.61 9.86 -0.70
C ASN A 34 13.10 9.84 -0.98
N GLY A 35 12.54 10.89 -1.60
CA GLY A 35 11.13 10.93 -1.97
C GLY A 35 10.73 9.83 -2.97
N ILE A 36 11.60 9.52 -3.93
CA ILE A 36 11.38 8.43 -4.91
C ILE A 36 11.48 7.06 -4.24
N ILE A 37 12.51 6.84 -3.42
CA ILE A 37 12.69 5.57 -2.70
C ILE A 37 11.55 5.33 -1.70
N ASP A 38 11.07 6.39 -1.03
CA ASP A 38 9.96 6.29 -0.09
C ASP A 38 8.67 5.91 -0.81
N ALA A 39 8.37 6.55 -1.95
CA ALA A 39 7.21 6.19 -2.77
C ALA A 39 7.32 4.78 -3.36
N ALA A 40 8.51 4.37 -3.80
CA ALA A 40 8.74 3.04 -4.39
C ALA A 40 8.75 1.91 -3.34
N SER A 41 9.17 2.20 -2.10
CA SER A 41 9.20 1.22 -1.02
C SER A 41 7.86 1.07 -0.30
N HIS A 42 6.99 2.09 -0.37
CA HIS A 42 5.69 2.08 0.31
C HIS A 42 4.83 0.84 0.00
N PRO A 43 4.65 0.39 -1.27
CA PRO A 43 3.84 -0.80 -1.55
C PRO A 43 4.36 -2.06 -0.86
N GLN A 44 5.69 -2.23 -0.77
CA GLN A 44 6.29 -3.36 -0.07
C GLN A 44 6.09 -3.28 1.44
N LEU A 45 6.19 -2.08 2.02
CA LEU A 45 5.96 -1.86 3.44
C LEU A 45 4.49 -2.07 3.82
N SER A 46 3.56 -1.58 3.00
CA SER A 46 2.12 -1.87 3.13
C SER A 46 1.87 -3.38 3.07
N LEU A 47 2.44 -4.07 2.08
CA LEU A 47 2.30 -5.53 1.97
C LEU A 47 2.77 -6.28 3.22
N ILE A 48 3.90 -5.86 3.81
CA ILE A 48 4.40 -6.43 5.06
C ILE A 48 3.43 -6.16 6.19
N ALA A 49 2.99 -4.91 6.36
CA ALA A 49 2.02 -4.52 7.38
C ALA A 49 0.72 -5.31 7.27
N ASP A 50 0.17 -5.45 6.07
CA ASP A 50 -1.09 -6.17 5.83
C ASP A 50 -0.94 -7.69 6.00
N SER A 51 0.31 -8.19 5.99
CA SER A 51 0.66 -9.58 6.29
C SER A 51 0.96 -9.81 7.78
N THR A 52 1.00 -8.74 8.60
CA THR A 52 1.11 -8.89 10.05
C THR A 52 -0.27 -9.13 10.67
N PRO A 53 -0.34 -9.89 11.78
CA PRO A 53 -1.59 -10.15 12.48
C PRO A 53 -2.29 -8.86 12.91
N ASN A 54 -3.59 -8.78 12.62
CA ASN A 54 -4.39 -7.59 12.84
C ASN A 54 -5.54 -7.91 13.81
N GLU A 55 -5.48 -7.39 15.03
CA GLU A 55 -6.54 -7.63 16.02
C GLU A 55 -7.92 -7.11 15.58
N ALA A 56 -7.97 -6.12 14.67
CA ALA A 56 -9.22 -5.61 14.15
C ALA A 56 -10.05 -6.67 13.39
N THR A 57 -9.41 -7.74 12.88
CA THR A 57 -10.15 -8.82 12.20
C THR A 57 -10.83 -9.78 13.17
N ARG A 58 -10.51 -9.75 14.48
CA ARG A 58 -11.01 -10.73 15.46
C ARG A 58 -12.53 -10.79 15.49
N GLY A 59 -13.18 -9.62 15.59
CA GLY A 59 -14.64 -9.56 15.67
C GLY A 59 -15.31 -10.13 14.42
N ALA A 60 -14.83 -9.74 13.24
CA ALA A 60 -15.36 -10.21 11.97
C ALA A 60 -15.12 -11.72 11.76
N LEU A 61 -13.95 -12.22 12.17
CA LEU A 61 -13.63 -13.65 12.13
C LEU A 61 -14.52 -14.46 13.08
N THR A 62 -14.64 -14.05 14.35
CA THR A 62 -15.50 -14.74 15.33
C THR A 62 -16.94 -14.84 14.83
N GLU A 63 -17.46 -13.76 14.25
CA GLU A 63 -18.81 -13.74 13.68
C GLU A 63 -18.92 -14.64 12.43
N ALA A 64 -17.92 -14.64 11.54
CA ALA A 64 -17.91 -15.52 10.37
C ALA A 64 -17.92 -17.01 10.77
N LEU A 65 -17.17 -17.36 11.81
CA LEU A 65 -17.04 -18.74 12.30
C LEU A 65 -18.29 -19.30 12.99
N GLN A 66 -19.34 -18.50 13.18
CA GLN A 66 -20.65 -19.01 13.64
C GLN A 66 -21.32 -19.90 12.58
N SER A 67 -20.95 -19.74 11.30
CA SER A 67 -21.43 -20.62 10.22
C SER A 67 -20.59 -21.90 10.15
N PRO A 68 -21.21 -23.10 10.13
CA PRO A 68 -20.49 -24.36 10.02
C PRO A 68 -19.61 -24.46 8.75
N SER A 69 -20.11 -23.99 7.60
CA SER A 69 -19.34 -24.01 6.36
C SER A 69 -18.13 -23.08 6.41
N ALA A 70 -18.25 -21.93 7.08
CA ALA A 70 -17.14 -21.01 7.30
C ALA A 70 -16.09 -21.60 8.26
N ALA A 71 -16.52 -22.26 9.34
CA ALA A 71 -15.62 -22.97 10.26
C ALA A 71 -14.86 -24.11 9.56
N ALA A 72 -15.55 -24.94 8.78
CA ALA A 72 -14.91 -25.99 8.00
C ALA A 72 -13.94 -25.45 6.94
N TYR A 73 -14.22 -24.27 6.36
CA TYR A 73 -13.28 -23.62 5.45
C TYR A 73 -12.06 -23.04 6.18
N PHE A 74 -12.27 -22.44 7.37
CA PHE A 74 -11.20 -21.96 8.23
C PHE A 74 -10.24 -23.08 8.63
N ASP A 75 -10.77 -24.22 9.07
CA ASP A 75 -9.95 -25.38 9.46
C ASP A 75 -9.13 -25.97 8.31
N ARG A 76 -9.55 -25.76 7.06
CA ARG A 76 -8.81 -26.16 5.87
C ARG A 76 -7.76 -25.15 5.43
N THR A 77 -8.02 -23.85 5.58
CA THR A 77 -7.27 -22.80 4.88
C THR A 77 -6.52 -21.83 5.78
N ALA A 78 -6.95 -21.65 7.03
CA ALA A 78 -6.34 -20.71 7.96
C ALA A 78 -4.93 -21.16 8.34
N SER A 79 -4.02 -20.19 8.47
CA SER A 79 -2.66 -20.43 8.95
C SER A 79 -2.63 -20.96 10.39
N SER A 80 -1.53 -21.60 10.77
CA SER A 80 -1.31 -22.02 12.16
C SER A 80 -1.33 -20.83 13.13
N GLU A 81 -0.82 -19.67 12.72
CA GLU A 81 -0.83 -18.43 13.49
C GLU A 81 -2.26 -17.97 13.75
N ALA A 82 -3.11 -17.93 12.72
CA ALA A 82 -4.50 -17.52 12.84
C ALA A 82 -5.32 -18.47 13.73
N ARG A 83 -5.11 -19.78 13.59
CA ARG A 83 -5.74 -20.80 14.47
C ARG A 83 -5.34 -20.63 15.93
N THR A 84 -4.07 -20.30 16.17
CA THR A 84 -3.54 -20.13 17.53
C THR A 84 -4.03 -18.83 18.18
N ARG A 85 -4.10 -17.74 17.41
CA ARG A 85 -4.40 -16.40 17.92
C ARG A 85 -5.87 -15.99 17.83
N GLY A 86 -6.68 -16.70 17.06
CA GLY A 86 -8.09 -16.37 16.83
C GLY A 86 -8.32 -15.08 16.04
N HIS A 87 -7.32 -14.60 15.31
CA HIS A 87 -7.42 -13.46 14.37
C HIS A 87 -6.36 -13.60 13.28
N MET A 88 -6.57 -12.94 12.15
CA MET A 88 -5.79 -13.08 10.92
C MET A 88 -5.02 -11.80 10.63
N SER A 89 -4.03 -11.88 9.73
CA SER A 89 -3.57 -10.68 9.04
C SER A 89 -4.68 -10.13 8.13
N GLN A 90 -4.58 -8.87 7.73
CA GLN A 90 -5.57 -8.27 6.82
C GLN A 90 -5.68 -9.06 5.51
N ARG A 91 -4.54 -9.42 4.92
CA ARG A 91 -4.50 -10.19 3.67
C ARG A 91 -5.05 -11.60 3.82
N GLU A 92 -4.72 -12.26 4.91
CA GLU A 92 -5.24 -13.60 5.20
C GLU A 92 -6.76 -13.55 5.40
N PHE A 93 -7.26 -12.53 6.10
CA PHE A 93 -8.69 -12.34 6.30
C PHE A 93 -9.45 -12.09 5.00
N GLU A 94 -8.92 -11.23 4.12
CA GLU A 94 -9.51 -10.96 2.81
C GLU A 94 -9.52 -12.22 1.93
N ALA A 95 -8.42 -12.97 1.93
CA ALA A 95 -8.33 -14.24 1.20
C ALA A 95 -9.31 -15.28 1.76
N PHE A 96 -9.46 -15.35 3.08
CA PHE A 96 -10.44 -16.22 3.75
C PHE A 96 -11.88 -15.83 3.38
N GLU A 97 -12.24 -14.54 3.49
CA GLU A 97 -13.59 -14.04 3.18
C GLU A 97 -13.96 -14.23 1.71
N ALA A 98 -13.01 -14.00 0.78
CA ALA A 98 -13.20 -14.27 -0.64
C ALA A 98 -13.31 -15.78 -0.90
N GLY A 99 -12.36 -16.56 -0.37
CA GLY A 99 -12.27 -18.01 -0.57
C GLY A 99 -13.50 -18.75 -0.06
N ARG A 100 -14.00 -18.39 1.13
CA ARG A 100 -15.19 -19.04 1.71
C ARG A 100 -16.47 -18.76 0.95
N ARG A 101 -16.50 -17.76 0.07
CA ARG A 101 -17.67 -17.40 -0.76
C ARG A 101 -17.56 -17.91 -2.19
N TYR A 102 -16.37 -17.83 -2.77
CA TYR A 102 -16.16 -18.25 -4.16
C TYR A 102 -15.80 -19.73 -4.30
N ALA A 103 -15.00 -20.27 -3.39
CA ALA A 103 -14.40 -21.60 -3.52
C ALA A 103 -15.01 -22.66 -2.60
N ASN A 104 -15.87 -22.27 -1.65
CA ASN A 104 -16.51 -23.20 -0.73
C ASN A 104 -17.89 -23.62 -1.24
N THR A 105 -18.02 -24.87 -1.71
CA THR A 105 -19.29 -25.44 -2.17
C THR A 105 -20.34 -25.49 -1.06
N ASP A 106 -19.90 -25.71 0.19
CA ASP A 106 -20.79 -25.79 1.34
C ASP A 106 -21.44 -24.43 1.63
N TRP A 107 -20.72 -23.33 1.40
CA TRP A 107 -21.29 -21.99 1.51
C TRP A 107 -22.36 -21.73 0.46
N GLN A 108 -22.19 -22.22 -0.77
CA GLN A 108 -23.21 -22.07 -1.81
C GLN A 108 -24.49 -22.84 -1.46
N GLN A 109 -24.36 -24.02 -0.85
CA GLN A 109 -25.50 -24.79 -0.35
C GLN A 109 -26.19 -24.09 0.82
N ASP A 110 -25.41 -23.60 1.79
CA ASP A 110 -25.94 -22.83 2.92
C ASP A 110 -26.71 -21.60 2.43
N LEU A 111 -26.16 -20.85 1.47
CA LEU A 111 -26.77 -19.64 0.93
C LEU A 111 -28.12 -19.93 0.27
N GLN A 112 -28.28 -21.06 -0.43
CA GLN A 112 -29.55 -21.46 -1.03
C GLN A 112 -30.63 -21.80 0.01
N GLY A 113 -30.21 -22.25 1.20
CA GLY A 113 -31.09 -22.52 2.33
C GLY A 113 -31.28 -21.33 3.28
N MET A 114 -30.58 -20.21 3.08
CA MET A 114 -30.73 -19.02 3.93
C MET A 114 -31.98 -18.23 3.56
N GLU A 115 -32.76 -17.87 4.59
CA GLU A 115 -33.98 -17.07 4.44
C GLU A 115 -34.03 -15.93 5.46
N GLY A 116 -34.87 -14.92 5.19
CA GLY A 116 -35.16 -13.82 6.11
C GLY A 116 -33.93 -13.05 6.58
N ASP A 117 -33.81 -12.85 7.89
CA ASP A 117 -32.76 -12.05 8.53
C ASP A 117 -31.35 -12.59 8.29
N ASN A 118 -31.21 -13.92 8.15
CA ASN A 118 -29.92 -14.55 7.90
C ASN A 118 -29.40 -14.21 6.50
N LEU A 119 -30.28 -14.27 5.49
CA LEU A 119 -29.94 -13.90 4.12
C LEU A 119 -29.62 -12.39 4.04
N LEU A 120 -30.42 -11.54 4.70
CA LEU A 120 -30.15 -10.10 4.76
C LEU A 120 -28.81 -9.78 5.43
N ARG A 121 -28.46 -10.49 6.51
CA ARG A 121 -27.17 -10.33 7.18
C ARG A 121 -26.01 -10.73 6.28
N GLU A 122 -26.12 -11.83 5.53
CA GLU A 122 -25.06 -12.24 4.61
C GLU A 122 -24.92 -11.28 3.42
N LEU A 123 -26.02 -10.71 2.92
CA LEU A 123 -25.99 -9.66 1.91
C LEU A 123 -25.28 -8.39 2.41
N LEU A 124 -25.57 -7.95 3.64
CA LEU A 124 -24.90 -6.82 4.28
C LEU A 124 -23.40 -7.07 4.44
N ARG A 125 -23.01 -8.27 4.88
CA ARG A 125 -21.59 -8.65 5.01
C ARG A 125 -20.88 -8.66 3.67
N THR A 126 -21.52 -9.20 2.63
CA THR A 126 -20.97 -9.19 1.26
C THR A 126 -20.80 -7.77 0.74
N THR A 127 -21.76 -6.89 0.98
CA THR A 127 -21.68 -5.47 0.62
C THR A 127 -20.55 -4.76 1.37
N ALA A 128 -20.40 -5.03 2.67
CA ALA A 128 -19.31 -4.47 3.48
C ALA A 128 -17.93 -4.90 2.95
N LEU A 129 -17.77 -6.18 2.58
CA LEU A 129 -16.54 -6.69 1.97
C LEU A 129 -16.23 -5.99 0.64
N LEU A 130 -17.22 -5.83 -0.24
CA LEU A 130 -17.06 -5.11 -1.52
C LEU A 130 -16.63 -3.66 -1.32
N ASN A 131 -17.25 -2.95 -0.37
CA ASN A 131 -16.89 -1.57 -0.06
C ASN A 131 -15.45 -1.45 0.47
N TRP A 132 -15.04 -2.40 1.31
CA TRP A 132 -13.67 -2.47 1.81
C TRP A 132 -12.66 -2.66 0.67
N GLN A 133 -12.89 -3.65 -0.20
CA GLN A 133 -12.03 -3.91 -1.37
C GLN A 133 -11.96 -2.73 -2.34
N MET A 134 -13.07 -2.01 -2.53
CA MET A 134 -13.11 -0.80 -3.36
C MET A 134 -12.29 0.34 -2.75
N ASN A 135 -12.32 0.50 -1.43
CA ASN A 135 -11.49 1.47 -0.73
C ASN A 135 -10.00 1.15 -0.87
N ASP A 136 -9.63 -0.13 -0.75
CA ASP A 136 -8.24 -0.57 -0.96
C ASP A 136 -7.78 -0.28 -2.40
N LEU A 137 -8.59 -0.62 -3.41
CA LEU A 137 -8.29 -0.31 -4.81
C LEU A 137 -8.08 1.20 -5.04
N LYS A 138 -8.94 2.05 -4.46
CA LYS A 138 -8.80 3.51 -4.52
C LYS A 138 -7.45 3.96 -3.94
N GLU A 139 -7.03 3.38 -2.82
CA GLU A 139 -5.76 3.70 -2.18
C GLU A 139 -4.56 3.26 -3.03
N GLN A 140 -4.60 2.07 -3.62
CA GLN A 140 -3.58 1.61 -4.58
C GLN A 140 -3.46 2.55 -5.80
N ILE A 141 -4.58 3.01 -6.35
CA ILE A 141 -4.60 4.00 -7.45
C ILE A 141 -3.97 5.32 -7.01
N ARG A 142 -4.30 5.81 -5.80
CA ARG A 142 -3.72 7.04 -5.25
C ARG A 142 -2.20 6.94 -5.15
N GLN A 143 -1.67 5.81 -4.67
CA GLN A 143 -0.23 5.57 -4.59
C GLN A 143 0.42 5.54 -5.97
N GLY A 144 -0.21 4.87 -6.95
CA GLY A 144 0.25 4.86 -8.34
C GLY A 144 0.34 6.27 -8.95
N ASN A 145 -0.65 7.13 -8.68
CA ASN A 145 -0.65 8.52 -9.16
C ASN A 145 0.49 9.36 -8.57
N VAL A 146 0.88 9.12 -7.31
CA VAL A 146 2.02 9.79 -6.69
C VAL A 146 3.32 9.42 -7.42
N ILE A 147 3.53 8.13 -7.69
CA ILE A 147 4.71 7.64 -8.42
C ILE A 147 4.75 8.22 -9.84
N ALA A 148 3.63 8.21 -10.55
CA ALA A 148 3.53 8.80 -11.88
C ALA A 148 3.83 10.31 -11.88
N GLY A 149 3.34 11.05 -10.88
CA GLY A 149 3.63 12.47 -10.70
C GLY A 149 5.12 12.74 -10.45
N GLN A 150 5.79 11.91 -9.63
CA GLN A 150 7.23 12.00 -9.41
C GLN A 150 8.03 11.73 -10.70
N GLN A 151 7.66 10.71 -11.48
CA GLN A 151 8.29 10.42 -12.77
C GLN A 151 8.13 11.58 -13.76
N LEU A 152 6.94 12.18 -13.84
CA LEU A 152 6.69 13.35 -14.69
C LEU A 152 7.55 14.55 -14.27
N ALA A 153 7.69 14.80 -12.96
CA ALA A 153 8.53 15.88 -12.44
C ALA A 153 10.01 15.69 -12.82
N LEU A 154 10.53 14.46 -12.74
CA LEU A 154 11.91 14.14 -13.17
C LEU A 154 12.10 14.37 -14.67
N ALA A 155 11.18 13.91 -15.51
CA ALA A 155 11.23 14.12 -16.95
C ALA A 155 11.20 15.62 -17.31
N ALA A 156 10.31 16.39 -16.65
CA ALA A 156 10.23 17.83 -16.82
C ALA A 156 11.55 18.51 -16.40
N ARG A 157 12.14 18.12 -15.27
CA ARG A 157 13.43 18.66 -14.82
C ARG A 157 14.55 18.39 -15.81
N GLN A 158 14.63 17.18 -16.38
CA GLN A 158 15.63 16.85 -17.39
C GLN A 158 15.45 17.68 -18.66
N TYR A 159 14.21 17.80 -19.15
CA TYR A 159 13.92 18.49 -20.41
C TYR A 159 14.05 20.03 -20.30
N TYR A 160 13.47 20.63 -19.25
CA TYR A 160 13.44 22.08 -19.10
C TYR A 160 14.65 22.64 -18.36
N GLY A 161 15.25 21.87 -17.44
CA GLY A 161 16.35 22.34 -16.60
C GLY A 161 17.57 22.79 -17.41
N GLN A 162 17.92 22.05 -18.47
CA GLN A 162 19.01 22.43 -19.36
C GLN A 162 18.74 23.76 -20.06
N ARG A 163 17.58 23.89 -20.72
CA ARG A 163 17.21 25.10 -21.48
C ARG A 163 17.13 26.34 -20.59
N LEU A 164 16.56 26.19 -19.39
CA LEU A 164 16.50 27.28 -18.43
C LEU A 164 17.91 27.69 -17.95
N GLY A 165 18.82 26.73 -17.80
CA GLY A 165 20.22 27.00 -17.50
C GLY A 165 20.93 27.80 -18.60
N GLU A 166 20.77 27.39 -19.86
CA GLU A 166 21.32 28.08 -21.03
C GLU A 166 20.79 29.52 -21.14
N LEU A 167 19.47 29.71 -20.99
CA LEU A 167 18.86 31.04 -21.00
C LEU A 167 19.34 31.92 -19.85
N SER A 168 19.50 31.35 -18.64
CA SER A 168 20.03 32.07 -17.48
C SER A 168 21.47 32.58 -17.71
N GLN A 169 22.32 31.77 -18.34
CA GLN A 169 23.67 32.18 -18.72
C GLN A 169 23.67 33.27 -19.79
N ALA A 170 22.82 33.17 -20.81
CA ALA A 170 22.71 34.19 -21.84
C ALA A 170 22.24 35.55 -21.29
N MET A 171 21.27 35.56 -20.38
CA MET A 171 20.80 36.79 -19.73
C MET A 171 21.89 37.47 -18.90
N SER A 172 22.66 36.68 -18.12
CA SER A 172 23.74 37.23 -17.29
C SER A 172 24.90 37.79 -18.11
N GLN A 173 25.16 37.27 -19.31
CA GLN A 173 26.14 37.84 -20.25
C GLN A 173 25.60 39.10 -20.96
N GLY A 174 24.31 39.16 -21.26
CA GLY A 174 23.66 40.32 -21.89
C GLY A 174 23.51 41.55 -20.97
N SER A 175 23.54 41.36 -19.65
CA SER A 175 23.51 42.45 -18.65
C SER A 175 24.87 43.12 -18.40
N VAL A 176 25.96 42.63 -19.00
CA VAL A 176 27.28 43.29 -18.97
C VAL A 176 27.40 44.18 -20.22
N ARG A 177 26.77 45.36 -20.20
CA ARG A 177 27.02 46.46 -21.14
C ARG A 177 26.91 47.79 -20.42
#